data_AF-A0A925WZF8-F1
#
_entry.id   AF-A0A925WZF8-F1
#
_cell.length_a   1.000
_cell.length_b   1.000
_cell.length_c   1.000
_cell.angle_alpha   90.00
_cell.angle_beta   90.00
_cell.angle_gamma   90.00
#
_symmetry.space_group_name_H-M   'P 1'
#
loop_
_entity.id
_entity.type
_entity.pdbx_description
1 polymer ?
#
loop_
_entity_poly.entity_id
_entity_poly.type
_entity_poly.pdbx_seq_one_letter_code
_entity_poly.pdbx_strand_id
1 'polypeptide(L)'
;MRDLKFAAALVVAALMIGCNKDEATPATPPAPSSPSSPAKPSAELTTPAPSATNTPVVPATPPAAAANDASAAAVTKANELLQQGLNYVKENKLDLAEKTLTQLDGMKGSLPADWPPRIDQLRSAIQAAKLGSGKLPGLPK
;
A
#
# COMPACT_ATOMS: atom_id res chain seq x y z
N MET A 1 -21.86 21.28 -1.26
CA MET A 1 -23.31 21.31 -0.95
C MET A 1 -24.04 20.62 -2.09
N ARG A 2 -24.97 19.70 -1.77
CA ARG A 2 -25.65 18.69 -2.62
C ARG A 2 -25.02 17.30 -2.47
N ASP A 3 -25.65 16.28 -1.89
CA ASP A 3 -27.02 16.13 -1.39
C ASP A 3 -27.03 15.10 -0.26
N LEU A 4 -27.67 15.53 0.83
CA LEU A 4 -28.02 14.77 2.01
C LEU A 4 -29.25 13.90 1.67
N LYS A 5 -29.06 12.61 1.47
CA LYS A 5 -30.16 11.63 1.41
C LYS A 5 -30.07 10.68 2.60
N PHE A 6 -30.66 11.16 3.69
CA PHE A 6 -31.20 10.33 4.77
C PHE A 6 -32.29 9.40 4.21
N ALA A 7 -32.08 8.09 4.37
CA ALA A 7 -33.13 7.07 4.46
C ALA A 7 -32.49 5.94 5.27
N ALA A 8 -32.59 5.94 6.60
CA ALA A 8 -33.71 5.43 7.37
C ALA A 8 -34.01 3.94 7.10
N ALA A 9 -33.97 3.17 8.20
CA ALA A 9 -34.41 1.78 8.38
C ALA A 9 -33.42 0.66 8.03
N LEU A 10 -32.77 0.07 9.05
CA LEU A 10 -33.32 -1.12 9.72
C LEU A 10 -32.51 -1.45 10.98
N VAL A 11 -33.18 -1.39 12.13
CA VAL A 11 -32.76 -1.96 13.40
C VAL A 11 -33.16 -3.43 13.41
N VAL A 12 -32.23 -4.38 13.56
CA VAL A 12 -32.50 -5.70 14.17
C VAL A 12 -31.27 -6.20 14.93
N ALA A 13 -31.48 -6.49 16.21
CA ALA A 13 -30.58 -7.12 17.14
C ALA A 13 -30.40 -8.62 16.89
N ALA A 14 -29.22 -9.16 17.18
CA ALA A 14 -29.05 -10.52 17.70
C ALA A 14 -27.63 -10.70 18.30
N LEU A 15 -27.54 -10.55 19.61
CA LEU A 15 -26.63 -11.34 20.42
C LEU A 15 -27.00 -12.81 20.25
N MET A 16 -26.01 -13.69 20.08
CA MET A 16 -25.81 -14.96 20.83
C MET A 16 -24.95 -15.96 20.03
N ILE A 17 -24.18 -16.75 20.80
CA ILE A 17 -23.41 -17.95 20.42
C ILE A 17 -22.02 -17.61 19.83
N GLY A 18 -20.91 -17.83 20.51
CA GLY A 18 -20.61 -18.99 21.35
C GLY A 18 -19.73 -19.95 20.54
N CYS A 19 -18.42 -19.71 20.54
CA CYS A 19 -17.43 -20.76 20.35
C CYS A 19 -16.50 -20.69 21.55
N ASN A 20 -16.82 -21.58 22.47
CA ASN A 20 -16.10 -21.92 23.67
C ASN A 20 -14.99 -22.90 23.28
N LYS A 21 -13.79 -22.65 23.80
CA LYS A 21 -12.88 -23.66 24.37
C LYS A 21 -12.29 -24.72 23.43
N ASP A 22 -10.99 -24.57 23.16
CA ASP A 22 -10.02 -25.64 23.37
C ASP A 22 -8.70 -25.09 23.89
N GLU A 23 -8.15 -25.86 24.81
CA GLU A 23 -7.07 -25.62 25.75
C GLU A 23 -5.88 -26.49 25.31
N ALA A 24 -4.71 -25.91 25.05
CA ALA A 24 -3.44 -26.65 25.03
C ALA A 24 -2.26 -25.72 25.30
N THR A 25 -1.42 -26.19 26.22
CA THR A 25 -0.35 -25.53 26.97
C THR A 25 1.00 -25.45 26.18
N PRO A 26 2.12 -24.99 26.78
CA PRO A 26 3.00 -23.96 26.23
C PRO A 26 4.23 -24.50 25.46
N ALA A 27 4.81 -23.68 24.59
CA ALA A 27 6.18 -23.87 24.13
C ALA A 27 6.92 -22.53 23.99
N THR A 28 7.98 -22.46 24.79
CA THR A 28 9.14 -21.57 24.87
C THR A 28 9.54 -20.78 23.60
N PRO A 29 10.01 -19.52 23.76
CA PRO A 29 10.54 -18.70 22.67
C PRO A 29 11.96 -19.12 22.23
N PRO A 30 12.28 -19.16 20.92
CA PRO A 30 13.65 -19.00 20.47
C PRO A 30 14.04 -17.52 20.37
N ALA A 31 15.24 -17.25 20.88
CA ALA A 31 15.93 -15.97 21.01
C ALA A 31 16.22 -15.23 19.68
N PRO A 32 16.50 -13.92 19.73
CA PRO A 32 16.84 -13.10 18.56
C PRO A 32 18.22 -13.45 17.99
N SER A 33 18.27 -13.71 16.68
CA SER A 33 19.54 -13.78 15.95
C SER A 33 19.92 -12.39 15.45
N SER A 34 21.09 -11.97 15.93
CA SER A 34 21.80 -10.72 15.69
C SER A 34 22.15 -10.43 14.22
N PRO A 35 22.53 -9.17 13.90
CA PRO A 35 22.78 -8.68 12.55
C PRO A 35 24.11 -9.17 11.98
N SER A 36 24.14 -9.41 10.67
CA SER A 36 25.40 -9.47 9.91
C SER A 36 25.54 -8.22 9.04
N SER A 37 26.52 -7.43 9.43
CA SER A 37 27.17 -6.31 8.72
C SER A 37 28.09 -6.85 7.59
N PRO A 38 29.00 -6.09 6.97
CA PRO A 38 28.82 -5.12 5.88
C PRO A 38 29.60 -5.47 4.58
N ALA A 39 29.29 -4.72 3.51
CA ALA A 39 30.14 -4.24 2.41
C ALA A 39 30.78 -5.21 1.38
N LYS A 40 30.60 -4.90 0.08
CA LYS A 40 31.74 -4.50 -0.78
C LYS A 40 31.30 -3.75 -2.06
N PRO A 41 31.93 -2.61 -2.39
CA PRO A 41 31.81 -1.95 -3.69
C PRO A 41 32.77 -2.60 -4.69
N SER A 42 32.28 -2.97 -5.87
CA SER A 42 33.13 -3.25 -7.04
C SER A 42 33.07 -2.06 -7.98
N ALA A 43 34.14 -1.26 -7.91
CA ALA A 43 34.59 -0.46 -9.03
C ALA A 43 35.22 -1.40 -10.06
N GLU A 44 34.75 -1.35 -11.31
CA GLU A 44 35.53 -1.83 -12.44
C GLU A 44 35.66 -0.69 -13.45
N LEU A 45 36.90 -0.22 -13.57
CA LEU A 45 37.36 0.64 -14.65
C LEU A 45 37.26 -0.13 -15.96
N THR A 46 36.64 0.46 -16.98
CA THR A 46 37.07 0.26 -18.36
C THR A 46 36.92 1.57 -19.12
N THR A 47 38.07 2.17 -19.41
CA THR A 47 38.24 3.22 -20.41
C THR A 47 38.36 2.56 -21.79
N PRO A 48 37.66 3.09 -22.80
CA PRO A 48 38.30 3.27 -24.10
C PRO A 48 38.26 4.72 -24.59
N ALA A 49 39.34 5.09 -25.27
CA ALA A 49 39.72 6.38 -25.81
C ALA A 49 38.84 6.83 -27.01
N PRO A 50 39.01 8.07 -27.52
CA PRO A 50 37.99 8.78 -28.30
C PRO A 50 38.03 8.40 -29.79
N SER A 51 36.86 8.32 -30.41
CA SER A 51 36.71 8.47 -31.86
C SER A 51 35.63 9.50 -32.13
N ALA A 52 36.09 10.66 -32.58
CA ALA A 52 35.26 11.70 -33.15
C ALA A 52 34.79 11.23 -34.54
N THR A 53 33.49 11.04 -34.70
CA THR A 53 32.83 11.08 -36.00
C THR A 53 31.63 12.00 -35.86
N ASN A 54 31.78 13.20 -36.40
CA ASN A 54 30.71 14.15 -36.68
C ASN A 54 29.68 13.48 -37.59
N THR A 55 28.46 13.31 -37.09
CA THR A 55 27.29 13.01 -37.92
C THR A 55 26.21 14.07 -37.62
N PRO A 56 25.53 14.63 -38.63
CA PRO A 56 24.69 15.81 -38.48
C PRO A 56 23.45 15.56 -37.63
N VAL A 57 23.05 16.62 -36.90
CA VAL A 57 21.77 16.82 -36.22
C VAL A 57 20.59 16.28 -37.03
N VAL A 58 19.87 15.31 -36.47
CA VAL A 58 18.46 15.10 -36.77
C VAL A 58 17.67 15.79 -35.64
N PRO A 59 16.79 16.77 -35.94
CA PRO A 59 15.98 17.40 -34.91
C PRO A 59 15.11 16.36 -34.21
N ALA A 60 15.13 16.42 -32.89
CA ALA A 60 14.32 15.63 -31.98
C ALA A 60 12.86 15.57 -32.43
N THR A 61 12.37 14.36 -32.69
CA THR A 61 10.94 14.08 -32.60
C THR A 61 10.70 13.59 -31.18
N PRO A 62 9.99 14.34 -30.30
CA PRO A 62 9.54 13.79 -29.03
C PRO A 62 8.17 13.11 -29.22
N PRO A 63 8.06 11.77 -29.29
CA PRO A 63 6.80 11.10 -28.99
C PRO A 63 6.78 10.76 -27.49
N ALA A 64 6.85 11.76 -26.62
CA ALA A 64 6.77 11.56 -25.16
C ALA A 64 5.57 12.27 -24.51
N ALA A 65 4.65 12.84 -25.30
CA ALA A 65 3.46 13.48 -24.76
C ALA A 65 2.33 12.46 -24.48
N ALA A 66 2.17 11.43 -25.31
CA ALA A 66 1.03 10.51 -25.19
C ALA A 66 1.12 9.49 -24.04
N ALA A 67 2.32 9.22 -23.51
CA ALA A 67 2.51 8.33 -22.36
C ALA A 67 2.14 9.02 -21.03
N ASN A 68 2.20 10.36 -20.97
CA ASN A 68 1.96 11.11 -19.73
C ASN A 68 0.48 11.21 -19.36
N ASP A 69 -0.43 11.29 -20.34
CA ASP A 69 -1.87 11.41 -20.09
C ASP A 69 -2.48 10.14 -19.46
N ALA A 70 -2.10 8.96 -19.95
CA ALA A 70 -2.56 7.69 -19.39
C ALA A 70 -2.08 7.51 -17.94
N SER A 71 -0.86 7.95 -17.64
CA SER A 71 -0.31 7.95 -16.28
C SER A 71 -1.00 8.98 -15.38
N ALA A 72 -1.43 10.14 -15.89
CA ALA A 72 -2.13 11.15 -15.09
C ALA A 72 -3.49 10.66 -14.57
N ALA A 73 -4.26 9.94 -15.39
CA ALA A 73 -5.51 9.33 -14.97
C ALA A 73 -5.29 8.21 -13.92
N ALA A 74 -4.27 7.37 -14.12
CA ALA A 74 -3.92 6.32 -13.16
C ALA A 74 -3.47 6.90 -11.82
N VAL A 75 -2.66 7.97 -11.82
CA VAL A 75 -2.20 8.68 -10.62
C VAL A 75 -3.37 9.32 -9.87
N THR A 76 -4.30 9.96 -10.60
CA THR A 76 -5.51 10.54 -9.99
C THR A 76 -6.33 9.45 -9.32
N LYS A 77 -6.56 8.33 -10.00
CA LYS A 77 -7.33 7.22 -9.45
C LYS A 77 -6.66 6.57 -8.25
N ALA A 78 -5.34 6.40 -8.30
CA ALA A 78 -4.56 5.89 -7.18
C ALA A 78 -4.63 6.80 -5.95
N ASN A 79 -4.68 8.13 -6.15
CA ASN A 79 -4.84 9.09 -5.06
C ASN A 79 -6.21 8.99 -4.40
N GLU A 80 -7.28 8.89 -5.21
CA GLU A 80 -8.63 8.64 -4.71
C GLU A 80 -8.69 7.36 -3.89
N LEU A 81 -8.17 6.25 -4.42
CA LEU A 81 -8.15 4.96 -3.74
C LEU A 81 -7.33 5.03 -2.44
N LEU A 82 -6.17 5.70 -2.44
CA LEU A 82 -5.38 5.86 -1.23
C LEU A 82 -6.11 6.65 -0.15
N GLN A 83 -6.73 7.78 -0.50
CA GLN A 83 -7.55 8.59 0.41
C GLN A 83 -8.73 7.77 0.95
N GLN A 84 -9.42 7.04 0.06
CA GLN A 84 -10.55 6.19 0.41
C GLN A 84 -10.14 5.05 1.35
N GLY A 85 -9.00 4.40 1.09
CA GLY A 85 -8.43 3.36 1.96
C GLY A 85 -8.09 3.89 3.35
N LEU A 86 -7.45 5.07 3.43
CA LEU A 86 -7.18 5.73 4.71
C LEU A 86 -8.47 6.11 5.44
N ASN A 87 -9.50 6.56 4.72
CA ASN A 87 -10.81 6.85 5.31
C ASN A 87 -11.45 5.57 5.87
N TYR A 88 -11.39 4.46 5.15
CA TYR A 88 -11.89 3.17 5.63
C TYR A 88 -11.16 2.65 6.87
N VAL A 89 -9.84 2.86 6.95
CA VAL A 89 -9.08 2.58 8.18
C VAL A 89 -9.61 3.40 9.35
N LYS A 90 -9.85 4.71 9.16
CA LYS A 90 -10.40 5.60 10.19
C LYS A 90 -11.82 5.21 10.61
N GLU A 91 -12.64 4.79 9.66
CA GLU A 91 -14.01 4.30 9.92
C GLU A 91 -14.06 2.86 10.45
N ASN A 92 -12.92 2.22 10.69
CA ASN A 92 -12.81 0.82 11.09
C ASN A 92 -13.45 -0.18 10.10
N LYS A 93 -13.56 0.21 8.83
CA LYS A 93 -14.09 -0.61 7.72
C LYS A 93 -12.95 -1.37 7.03
N LEU A 94 -12.29 -2.26 7.76
CA LEU A 94 -11.03 -2.88 7.33
C LEU A 94 -11.19 -3.77 6.08
N ASP A 95 -12.33 -4.44 5.90
CA ASP A 95 -12.62 -5.22 4.69
C ASP A 95 -12.63 -4.34 3.41
N LEU A 96 -13.24 -3.14 3.50
CA LEU A 96 -13.24 -2.20 2.39
C LEU A 96 -11.84 -1.62 2.15
N ALA A 97 -11.09 -1.33 3.22
CA ALA A 97 -9.71 -0.86 3.10
C ALA A 97 -8.81 -1.89 2.39
N GLU A 98 -8.94 -3.18 2.71
CA GLU A 98 -8.19 -4.26 2.04
C GLU A 98 -8.58 -4.41 0.57
N LYS A 99 -9.87 -4.27 0.23
CA LYS A 99 -10.33 -4.25 -1.16
C LYS A 99 -9.73 -3.07 -1.94
N THR A 100 -9.73 -1.89 -1.34
CA THR A 100 -9.15 -0.68 -1.94
C THR A 100 -7.64 -0.82 -2.12
N LEU A 101 -6.93 -1.38 -1.14
CA LEU A 101 -5.49 -1.67 -1.26
C LEU A 101 -5.20 -2.65 -2.40
N THR A 102 -6.03 -3.68 -2.56
CA THR A 102 -5.89 -4.67 -3.64
C THR A 102 -6.07 -4.02 -5.01
N GLN A 103 -7.05 -3.13 -5.16
CA GLN A 103 -7.24 -2.34 -6.39
C GLN A 103 -6.02 -1.43 -6.67
N LEU A 104 -5.48 -0.79 -5.63
CA LEU A 104 -4.32 0.08 -5.74
C LEU A 104 -3.05 -0.69 -6.13
N ASP A 105 -2.82 -1.88 -5.56
CA ASP A 105 -1.67 -2.74 -5.91
C ASP A 105 -1.75 -3.21 -7.37
N GLY A 106 -2.97 -3.54 -7.84
CA GLY A 106 -3.22 -3.87 -9.25
C GLY A 106 -2.88 -2.74 -10.22
N MET A 107 -2.90 -1.48 -9.75
CA MET A 107 -2.55 -0.30 -10.55
C MET A 107 -1.07 0.07 -10.47
N LYS A 108 -0.26 -0.54 -9.59
CA LYS A 108 1.13 -0.10 -9.33
C LYS A 108 2.03 -0.13 -10.57
N GLY A 109 1.77 -1.04 -11.52
CA GLY A 109 2.52 -1.13 -12.77
C GLY A 109 2.32 0.08 -13.69
N SER A 110 1.22 0.82 -13.51
CA SER A 110 0.89 2.04 -14.25
C SER A 110 1.19 3.32 -13.45
N LEU A 111 1.73 3.19 -12.23
CA LEU A 111 2.05 4.32 -11.36
C LEU A 111 3.54 4.67 -11.43
N PRO A 112 3.89 5.95 -11.22
CA PRO A 112 5.30 6.36 -11.13
C PRO A 112 6.00 5.76 -9.90
N ALA A 113 7.32 5.68 -9.96
CA ALA A 113 8.17 5.00 -8.97
C ALA A 113 8.08 5.55 -7.53
N ASP A 114 7.49 6.73 -7.32
CA ASP A 114 7.22 7.33 -6.01
C ASP A 114 5.99 6.74 -5.28
N TRP A 115 5.19 5.90 -5.93
CA TRP A 115 3.96 5.33 -5.35
C TRP A 115 4.12 4.13 -4.42
N PRO A 116 5.03 3.16 -4.66
CA PRO A 116 5.22 2.02 -3.77
C PRO A 116 5.29 2.37 -2.26
N PRO A 117 6.08 3.36 -1.80
CA PRO A 117 6.14 3.69 -0.38
C PRO A 117 4.79 4.18 0.18
N ARG A 118 3.96 4.83 -0.63
CA ARG A 118 2.61 5.28 -0.22
C ARG A 118 1.65 4.10 -0.07
N ILE A 119 1.75 3.10 -0.94
CA ILE A 119 0.97 1.86 -0.88
C ILE A 119 1.37 1.06 0.37
N ASP A 120 2.67 0.98 0.67
CA ASP A 120 3.15 0.31 1.88
C ASP A 120 2.70 1.01 3.16
N GLN A 121 2.67 2.35 3.19
CA GLN A 121 2.08 3.10 4.32
C GLN A 121 0.61 2.73 4.55
N LEU A 122 -0.22 2.66 3.50
CA LEU A 122 -1.62 2.24 3.62
C LEU A 122 -1.73 0.79 4.12
N ARG A 123 -0.89 -0.12 3.60
CA ARG A 123 -0.84 -1.52 4.05
C ARG A 123 -0.52 -1.61 5.54
N SER A 124 0.51 -0.90 6.01
CA SER A 124 0.85 -0.86 7.44
C SER A 124 -0.26 -0.27 8.29
N ALA A 125 -0.95 0.78 7.81
CA ALA A 125 -2.09 1.36 8.52
C ALA A 125 -3.26 0.36 8.67
N ILE A 126 -3.57 -0.40 7.61
CA ILE A 126 -4.58 -1.46 7.65
C ILE A 126 -4.18 -2.57 8.61
N GLN A 127 -2.92 -3.04 8.57
CA GLN A 127 -2.43 -4.08 9.48
C GLN A 127 -2.46 -3.61 10.94
N ALA A 128 -2.00 -2.39 11.22
CA ALA A 128 -2.05 -1.80 12.55
C ALA A 128 -3.50 -1.69 13.05
N ALA A 129 -4.43 -1.29 12.19
CA ALA A 129 -5.84 -1.22 12.53
C ALA A 129 -6.48 -2.61 12.70
N LYS A 130 -6.06 -3.64 11.95
CA LYS A 130 -6.51 -5.04 12.19
C LYS A 130 -6.07 -5.54 13.57
N LEU A 131 -4.85 -5.22 13.97
CA LEU A 131 -4.33 -5.56 15.29
C LEU A 131 -5.00 -4.74 16.42
N GLY A 132 -5.29 -3.45 16.18
CA GLY A 132 -5.93 -2.56 17.15
C GLY A 132 -7.45 -2.70 17.26
N SER A 133 -8.13 -3.13 16.20
CA SER A 133 -9.57 -3.41 16.18
C SER A 133 -9.92 -4.78 16.72
N GLY A 134 -8.92 -5.63 16.93
CA GLY A 134 -9.00 -6.77 17.84
C GLY A 134 -9.09 -6.26 19.27
N LYS A 135 -10.32 -5.98 19.72
CA LYS A 135 -10.78 -5.94 21.11
C LYS A 135 -9.63 -6.18 22.11
N LEU A 136 -8.99 -5.11 22.61
CA LEU A 136 -7.90 -5.21 23.58
C LEU A 136 -8.29 -6.24 24.65
N PRO A 137 -7.64 -7.41 24.70
CA PRO A 137 -7.97 -8.44 25.66
C PRO A 137 -7.45 -7.96 27.02
N GLY A 138 -8.26 -7.19 27.75
CA GLY A 138 -7.92 -6.80 29.11
C GLY A 138 -8.32 -5.41 29.60
N LEU A 139 -9.27 -4.70 28.99
CA LEU A 139 -9.90 -3.59 29.72
C LEU A 139 -11.05 -4.14 30.58
N PRO A 140 -10.90 -4.21 31.92
CA PRO A 140 -12.04 -4.45 32.81
C PRO A 140 -13.03 -3.29 32.65
N LYS A 141 -14.32 -3.64 32.68
CA LYS A 141 -15.43 -2.68 32.66
C LYS A 141 -15.53 -1.97 33.99
#